data_AF-A0A7R8X261-F1
#
_entry.id   AF-A0A7R8X261-F1
#
_cell.length_a   1.000
_cell.length_b   1.000
_cell.length_c   1.000
_cell.angle_alpha   90.00
_cell.angle_beta   90.00
_cell.angle_gamma   90.00
#
_symmetry.space_group_name_H-M   'P 1'
#
loop_
_entity.id
_entity.type
_entity.pdbx_description
1 polymer ?
#
loop_
_entity_poly.entity_id
_entity_poly.type
_entity_poly.pdbx_seq_one_letter_code
_entity_poly.pdbx_strand_id
1 'polypeptide(L)'
;MDWESSYELELENFLDHGDMGEIWFGENVMRQTVKWVKEKCCANEAILDIGCGNAALLLALQKEGFDNLTGCDYSEKGIDLASVIVAQEQIPSRNPISLHTCDILEEREIEQLGQGKFGLILDKGTYDAIRLSPQDSEGKGETYVKHVAFLNRPGGLFLITSYFQLLDQIPYPQISFVTPHCAKIAFSTPCTNSCMIEGVEAEEMGSCIQGILLPEVVSLLGRQGKQCVMRIQSSQVHLIMLESGAVGGVLVWAELDANNFFSEYNMDGVTPEHNEILLEFETGLFLPFPIVSDGCKIDARQEGKLAKTLSSFKSSQNAKSVKLKLTKKHSPCLTLEIELASALSLSRICVHDIPVGVLPRRLWSDYSGPPDLPVFDASVSIPSLKPVRSILDRMKNLSQHLIVSGNSIGNLCFRVETNLVSVKTVFTYGSLPQWERVKVEKRDGEEQEVFHGARIDIKKLNHFVCSENINFCEAVCSIVENQLVHLALLTDSMIIQCHIPAMSI
;
A
#
# COMPACT_ATOMS: atom_id res chain seq x y z
N MET A 1 20.77 19.39 10.59
CA MET A 1 20.56 19.28 12.05
C MET A 1 21.93 19.01 12.62
N ASP A 2 22.36 19.77 13.61
CA ASP A 2 23.67 19.55 14.23
C ASP A 2 23.49 18.50 15.33
N TRP A 3 24.01 17.29 15.09
CA TRP A 3 23.83 16.17 16.01
C TRP A 3 24.55 16.36 17.34
N GLU A 4 25.63 17.14 17.35
CA GLU A 4 26.40 17.40 18.56
C GLU A 4 25.56 18.20 19.57
N SER A 5 24.85 19.23 19.10
CA SER A 5 23.85 19.96 19.89
C SER A 5 22.68 19.09 20.33
N SER A 6 22.22 18.14 19.50
CA SER A 6 21.15 17.21 19.87
C SER A 6 21.59 16.27 21.00
N TYR A 7 22.80 15.70 20.91
CA TYR A 7 23.34 14.83 21.96
C TYR A 7 23.61 15.58 23.26
N GLU A 8 24.04 16.84 23.19
CA GLU A 8 24.18 17.68 24.39
C GLU A 8 22.84 17.86 25.12
N LEU A 9 21.77 18.16 24.37
CA LEU A 9 20.42 18.28 24.93
C LEU A 9 19.90 16.94 25.49
N GLU A 10 20.13 15.82 24.79
CA GLU A 10 19.74 14.50 25.28
C GLU A 10 20.50 14.10 26.55
N LEU A 11 21.78 14.45 26.65
CA LEU A 11 22.57 14.25 27.87
C LEU A 11 22.05 15.09 29.03
N GLU A 12 21.71 16.36 28.80
CA GLU A 12 21.08 17.20 29.83
C GLU A 12 19.74 16.60 30.31
N ASN A 13 18.89 16.17 29.37
CA ASN A 13 17.60 15.55 29.69
C ASN A 13 17.76 14.24 30.47
N PHE A 14 18.74 13.41 30.08
CA PHE A 14 19.03 12.18 30.79
C PHE A 14 19.47 12.43 32.23
N LEU A 15 20.37 13.41 32.44
CA LEU A 15 20.85 13.78 33.77
C LEU A 15 19.78 14.42 34.65
N ASP A 16 18.84 15.18 34.06
CA ASP A 16 17.77 15.87 34.78
C ASP A 16 16.62 14.93 35.18
N HIS A 17 16.09 14.15 34.22
CA HIS A 17 14.88 13.34 34.43
C HIS A 17 14.93 11.92 33.87
N GLY A 18 16.11 11.45 33.43
CA GLY A 18 16.33 10.05 33.02
C GLY A 18 15.78 9.69 31.64
N ASP A 19 15.52 10.68 30.78
CA ASP A 19 15.12 10.43 29.39
C ASP A 19 16.31 9.96 28.57
N MET A 20 16.22 8.73 28.04
CA MET A 20 17.28 8.05 27.29
C MET A 20 17.50 8.64 25.89
N GLY A 21 16.69 9.60 25.46
CA GLY A 21 16.77 10.20 24.14
C GLY A 21 16.06 9.37 23.06
N GLU A 22 16.11 9.87 21.82
CA GLU A 22 15.33 9.29 20.73
C GLU A 22 15.92 7.97 20.21
N ILE A 23 15.11 6.92 20.15
CA ILE A 23 15.46 5.70 19.43
C ILE A 23 15.10 5.88 17.95
N TRP A 24 16.09 6.26 17.13
CA TRP A 24 15.92 6.43 15.68
C TRP A 24 15.33 5.20 15.00
N PHE A 25 14.42 5.36 14.03
CA PHE A 25 13.58 4.29 13.45
C PHE A 25 12.65 3.54 14.44
N GLY A 26 12.60 3.95 15.70
CA GLY A 26 11.72 3.43 16.74
C GLY A 26 12.18 2.11 17.39
N GLU A 27 11.56 1.82 18.53
CA GLU A 27 11.85 0.63 19.34
C GLU A 27 11.53 -0.69 18.64
N ASN A 28 10.51 -0.71 17.77
CA ASN A 28 10.11 -1.95 17.09
C ASN A 28 11.20 -2.46 16.14
N VAL A 29 11.86 -1.56 15.41
CA VAL A 29 12.98 -1.90 14.53
C VAL A 29 14.16 -2.41 15.36
N MET A 30 14.51 -1.69 16.44
CA MET A 30 15.55 -2.13 17.38
C MET A 30 15.27 -3.54 17.93
N ARG A 31 14.04 -3.81 18.37
CA ARG A 31 13.62 -5.11 18.90
C ARG A 31 13.72 -6.22 17.85
N GLN A 32 13.38 -5.92 16.59
CA GLN A 32 13.53 -6.87 15.48
C GLN A 32 15.00 -7.14 15.16
N THR A 33 15.86 -6.12 15.19
CA THR A 33 17.30 -6.26 15.05
C THR A 33 17.87 -7.17 16.14
N VAL A 34 17.59 -6.86 17.41
CA VAL A 34 18.05 -7.67 18.56
C VAL A 34 17.59 -9.13 18.45
N LYS A 35 16.31 -9.35 18.13
CA LYS A 35 15.77 -10.69 17.90
C LYS A 35 16.51 -11.42 16.79
N TRP A 36 16.79 -10.74 15.68
CA TRP A 36 17.49 -11.31 14.55
C TRP A 36 18.95 -11.64 14.90
N VAL A 37 19.67 -10.76 15.61
CA VAL A 37 21.05 -11.00 16.08
C VAL A 37 21.09 -12.21 17.01
N LYS A 38 20.14 -12.30 17.96
CA LYS A 38 20.00 -13.47 18.85
C LYS A 38 19.78 -14.79 18.11
N GLU A 39 19.04 -14.76 17.00
CA GLU A 39 18.76 -15.95 16.20
C GLU A 39 19.96 -16.40 15.34
N LYS A 40 20.89 -15.49 15.02
CA LYS A 40 21.87 -15.68 13.94
C LYS A 40 23.33 -15.55 14.36
N CYS A 41 23.62 -14.92 15.48
CA CYS A 41 24.98 -14.70 15.97
C CYS A 41 25.19 -15.39 17.32
N CYS A 42 26.42 -15.86 17.55
CA CYS A 42 26.83 -16.37 18.85
C CYS A 42 26.98 -15.22 19.86
N ALA A 43 26.73 -15.49 21.15
CA ALA A 43 26.81 -14.47 22.21
C ALA A 43 28.18 -13.77 22.32
N ASN A 44 29.25 -14.45 21.90
CA ASN A 44 30.63 -13.93 21.92
C ASN A 44 31.10 -13.31 20.59
N GLU A 45 30.21 -13.22 19.60
CA GLU A 45 30.53 -12.59 18.31
C GLU A 45 30.94 -11.13 18.52
N ALA A 46 31.98 -10.67 17.83
CA ALA A 46 32.40 -9.27 17.92
C ALA A 46 31.43 -8.39 17.13
N ILE A 47 30.63 -7.58 17.82
CA ILE A 47 29.59 -6.72 17.23
C ILE A 47 30.02 -5.26 17.32
N LEU A 48 29.98 -4.55 16.20
CA LEU A 48 30.12 -3.09 16.13
C LEU A 48 28.76 -2.44 15.82
N ASP A 49 28.40 -1.37 16.52
CA ASP A 49 27.28 -0.49 16.20
C ASP A 49 27.79 0.89 15.77
N ILE A 50 27.57 1.25 14.50
CA ILE A 50 28.05 2.50 13.88
C ILE A 50 26.99 3.61 14.04
N GLY A 51 27.40 4.71 14.65
CA GLY A 51 26.51 5.77 15.13
C GLY A 51 25.61 5.25 16.23
N CYS A 52 26.24 4.71 17.28
CA CYS A 52 25.54 4.06 18.38
C CYS A 52 24.66 5.03 19.19
N GLY A 53 24.82 6.36 19.05
CA GLY A 53 24.01 7.37 19.72
C GLY A 53 23.93 7.15 21.22
N ASN A 54 22.72 6.94 21.75
CA ASN A 54 22.48 6.65 23.17
C ASN A 54 22.79 5.20 23.62
N ALA A 55 23.38 4.38 22.75
CA ALA A 55 23.70 2.97 22.98
C ALA A 55 22.51 2.05 23.33
N ALA A 56 21.26 2.46 23.06
CA ALA A 56 20.08 1.65 23.36
C ALA A 56 20.10 0.27 22.68
N LEU A 57 20.60 0.18 21.44
CA LEU A 57 20.72 -1.08 20.71
C LEU A 57 21.76 -2.00 21.35
N LEU A 58 22.93 -1.45 21.73
CA LEU A 58 23.99 -2.19 22.42
C LEU A 58 23.52 -2.71 23.79
N LEU A 59 22.82 -1.89 24.57
CA LEU A 59 22.23 -2.31 25.84
C LEU A 59 21.20 -3.43 25.66
N ALA A 60 20.36 -3.34 24.63
CA ALA A 60 19.39 -4.38 24.33
C ALA A 60 20.07 -5.70 23.94
N LEU A 61 21.17 -5.65 23.18
CA LEU A 61 21.98 -6.84 22.89
C LEU A 61 22.66 -7.40 24.16
N GLN A 62 23.16 -6.54 25.03
CA GLN A 62 23.79 -6.96 26.29
C GLN A 62 22.78 -7.68 27.21
N LYS A 63 21.52 -7.19 27.28
CA LYS A 63 20.41 -7.86 28.00
C LYS A 63 20.11 -9.26 27.46
N GLU A 64 20.35 -9.49 26.16
CA GLU A 64 20.19 -10.81 25.53
C GLU A 64 21.43 -11.71 25.67
N GLY A 65 22.47 -11.25 26.36
CA GLY A 65 23.65 -12.03 26.72
C GLY A 65 24.85 -11.86 25.79
N PHE A 66 24.83 -10.90 24.87
CA PHE A 66 26.00 -10.57 24.05
C PHE A 66 27.04 -9.80 24.87
N ASP A 67 28.29 -10.26 24.85
CA ASP A 67 29.36 -9.71 25.70
C ASP A 67 30.49 -9.01 24.93
N ASN A 68 30.62 -9.18 23.62
CA ASN A 68 31.66 -8.52 22.82
C ASN A 68 31.07 -7.39 21.95
N LEU A 69 30.64 -6.33 22.63
CA LEU A 69 29.90 -5.21 22.05
C LEU A 69 30.77 -3.95 21.98
N THR A 70 30.87 -3.37 20.79
CA THR A 70 31.54 -2.09 20.53
C THR A 70 30.56 -1.11 19.91
N GLY A 71 30.52 0.12 20.41
CA GLY A 71 29.79 1.23 19.79
C GLY A 71 30.75 2.32 19.36
N CYS A 72 30.48 2.94 18.22
CA CYS A 72 31.15 4.17 17.84
C CYS A 72 30.17 5.24 17.36
N ASP A 73 30.55 6.49 17.55
CA ASP A 73 29.86 7.65 17.01
C ASP A 73 30.90 8.73 16.71
N TYR A 74 30.65 9.56 15.71
CA TYR A 74 31.57 10.63 15.35
C TYR A 74 31.57 11.76 16.40
N SER A 75 30.49 11.87 17.18
CA SER A 75 30.31 12.90 18.20
C SER A 75 30.82 12.43 19.57
N GLU A 76 31.75 13.20 20.18
CA GLU A 76 32.18 12.99 21.57
C GLU A 76 30.99 13.05 22.54
N LYS A 77 30.03 13.95 22.30
CA LYS A 77 28.81 14.08 23.11
C LYS A 77 27.90 12.87 23.02
N GLY A 78 27.79 12.24 21.85
CA GLY A 78 27.07 10.98 21.69
C GLY A 78 27.69 9.86 22.52
N ILE A 79 29.03 9.79 22.55
CA ILE A 79 29.76 8.82 23.37
C ILE A 79 29.66 9.12 24.88
N ASP A 80 29.67 10.40 25.28
CA ASP A 80 29.41 10.80 26.66
C ASP A 80 28.01 10.33 27.10
N LEU A 81 26.97 10.61 26.28
CA LEU A 81 25.59 10.16 26.52
C LEU A 81 25.50 8.64 26.67
N ALA A 82 26.01 7.89 25.68
CA ALA A 82 26.05 6.43 25.73
C ALA A 82 26.76 5.92 27.00
N SER A 83 27.88 6.53 27.38
CA SER A 83 28.67 6.10 28.54
C SER A 83 27.92 6.26 29.85
N VAL A 84 27.24 7.40 30.04
CA VAL A 84 26.43 7.66 31.25
C VAL A 84 25.24 6.69 31.31
N ILE A 85 24.55 6.51 30.18
CA ILE A 85 23.42 5.58 30.05
C ILE A 85 23.84 4.13 30.36
N VAL A 86 24.94 3.66 29.77
CA VAL A 86 25.47 2.30 29.98
C VAL A 86 25.89 2.10 31.44
N ALA A 87 26.52 3.09 32.06
CA ALA A 87 26.91 3.04 33.46
C ALA A 87 25.70 2.99 34.41
N GLN A 88 24.59 3.65 34.06
CA GLN A 88 23.38 3.69 34.87
C GLN A 88 22.56 2.39 34.83
N GLU A 89 22.43 1.76 33.65
CA GLU A 89 21.64 0.53 33.50
C GLU A 89 22.25 -0.69 34.22
N GLN A 90 23.57 -0.68 34.50
CA GLN A 90 24.28 -1.69 35.30
C GLN A 90 23.96 -3.15 34.94
N ILE A 91 23.86 -3.45 33.63
CA ILE A 91 23.54 -4.81 33.16
C ILE A 91 24.71 -5.75 33.48
N PRO A 92 24.49 -6.86 34.21
CA PRO A 92 25.54 -7.83 34.49
C PRO A 92 26.05 -8.48 33.20
N SER A 93 27.31 -8.21 32.84
CA SER A 93 27.98 -8.79 31.67
C SER A 93 29.41 -9.21 32.03
N ARG A 94 29.96 -10.17 31.28
CA ARG A 94 31.37 -10.59 31.43
C ARG A 94 32.34 -9.49 30.99
N ASN A 95 31.97 -8.74 29.96
CA ASN A 95 32.73 -7.60 29.46
C ASN A 95 31.82 -6.36 29.35
N PRO A 96 32.33 -5.16 29.69
CA PRO A 96 31.61 -3.92 29.46
C PRO A 96 31.53 -3.58 27.96
N ILE A 97 30.50 -2.82 27.57
CA ILE A 97 30.39 -2.28 26.20
C ILE A 97 31.56 -1.30 25.98
N SER A 98 32.29 -1.48 24.89
CA SER A 98 33.40 -0.58 24.52
C SER A 98 32.87 0.56 23.64
N LEU A 99 33.00 1.80 24.07
CA LEU A 99 32.52 2.98 23.35
C LEU A 99 33.69 3.83 22.86
N HIS A 100 33.64 4.28 21.61
CA HIS A 100 34.72 5.05 20.98
C HIS A 100 34.17 6.21 20.18
N THR A 101 34.73 7.41 20.39
CA THR A 101 34.56 8.50 19.42
C THR A 101 35.33 8.12 18.17
N CYS A 102 34.62 7.97 17.06
CA CYS A 102 35.20 7.61 15.77
C CYS A 102 34.35 8.13 14.62
N ASP A 103 34.93 8.98 13.78
CA ASP A 103 34.41 9.29 12.46
C ASP A 103 34.69 8.12 11.52
N ILE A 104 33.61 7.44 11.11
CA ILE A 104 33.67 6.29 10.21
C ILE A 104 34.24 6.66 8.82
N LEU A 105 34.34 7.94 8.47
CA LEU A 105 34.92 8.41 7.21
C LEU A 105 36.43 8.68 7.29
N GLU A 106 37.04 8.64 8.48
CA GLU A 106 38.46 8.94 8.70
C GLU A 106 39.32 7.67 8.82
N GLU A 107 40.19 7.41 7.85
CA GLU A 107 40.96 6.17 7.70
C GLU A 107 41.78 5.81 8.97
N ARG A 108 42.40 6.79 9.62
CA ARG A 108 43.22 6.58 10.82
C ARG A 108 42.42 6.11 12.02
N GLU A 109 41.15 6.46 12.10
CA GLU A 109 40.27 6.08 13.22
C GLU A 109 39.72 4.68 13.00
N ILE A 110 39.41 4.34 11.75
CA ILE A 110 39.04 2.98 11.33
C ILE A 110 40.19 1.98 11.58
N GLU A 111 41.43 2.37 11.29
CA GLU A 111 42.61 1.55 11.59
C GLU A 111 42.74 1.25 13.09
N GLN A 112 42.36 2.19 13.96
CA GLN A 112 42.36 2.01 15.42
C GLN A 112 41.26 1.08 15.90
N LEU A 113 40.08 1.09 15.25
CA LEU A 113 38.99 0.15 15.55
C LEU A 113 39.40 -1.30 15.22
N GLY A 114 40.23 -1.48 14.19
CA GLY A 114 40.94 -2.71 13.87
C GLY A 114 40.41 -3.42 12.62
N GLN A 115 41.32 -3.76 11.71
CA GLN A 115 41.01 -4.44 10.45
C GLN A 115 40.43 -5.85 10.70
N GLY A 116 39.32 -6.16 10.04
CA GLY A 116 38.72 -7.50 10.04
C GLY A 116 38.36 -8.02 11.43
N LYS A 117 38.08 -7.12 12.38
CA LYS A 117 37.86 -7.45 13.80
C LYS A 117 36.43 -7.93 14.06
N PHE A 118 35.45 -7.38 13.36
CA PHE A 118 34.05 -7.55 13.70
C PHE A 118 33.39 -8.67 12.88
N GLY A 119 32.64 -9.54 13.55
CA GLY A 119 31.82 -10.57 12.91
C GLY A 119 30.44 -10.10 12.51
N LEU A 120 29.96 -9.01 13.12
CA LEU A 120 28.74 -8.30 12.77
C LEU A 120 28.94 -6.80 12.93
N ILE A 121 28.57 -6.03 11.93
CA ILE A 121 28.52 -4.56 11.97
C ILE A 121 27.05 -4.15 11.80
N LEU A 122 26.59 -3.26 12.66
CA LEU A 122 25.25 -2.69 12.69
C LEU A 122 25.33 -1.22 12.30
N ASP A 123 24.37 -0.76 11.52
CA ASP A 123 24.13 0.66 11.26
C ASP A 123 22.64 0.94 11.31
N LYS A 124 22.26 2.00 12.03
CA LYS A 124 20.87 2.42 12.18
C LYS A 124 20.66 3.88 11.81
N GLY A 125 21.04 4.25 10.59
CA GLY A 125 20.77 5.56 10.00
C GLY A 125 22.01 6.44 9.85
N THR A 126 23.19 5.98 10.25
CA THR A 126 24.43 6.75 10.11
C THR A 126 24.80 6.89 8.63
N TYR A 127 24.63 5.82 7.85
CA TYR A 127 24.75 5.92 6.40
C TYR A 127 23.76 6.93 5.78
N ASP A 128 22.52 6.99 6.27
CA ASP A 128 21.55 7.99 5.77
C ASP A 128 21.99 9.41 6.09
N ALA A 129 22.49 9.65 7.30
CA ALA A 129 23.03 10.95 7.70
C ALA A 129 24.21 11.36 6.80
N ILE A 130 25.11 10.42 6.49
CA ILE A 130 26.24 10.63 5.56
C ILE A 130 25.74 10.94 4.14
N ARG A 131 24.75 10.20 3.64
CA ARG A 131 24.17 10.37 2.29
C ARG A 131 23.31 11.63 2.15
N LEU A 132 22.81 12.18 3.25
CA LEU A 132 22.11 13.46 3.30
C LEU A 132 23.05 14.67 3.47
N SER A 133 24.36 14.44 3.62
CA SER A 133 25.35 15.51 3.68
C SER A 133 25.28 16.39 2.42
N PRO A 134 25.13 17.72 2.55
CA PRO A 134 25.09 18.63 1.41
C PRO A 134 26.44 18.72 0.66
N GLN A 135 27.53 18.24 1.29
CA GLN A 135 28.87 18.20 0.71
C GLN A 135 29.24 16.74 0.40
N ASP A 136 29.56 16.48 -0.87
CA ASP A 136 30.13 15.23 -1.37
C ASP A 136 29.45 13.95 -0.84
N SER A 137 28.11 13.88 -0.97
CA SER A 137 27.31 12.73 -0.51
C SER A 137 27.70 11.41 -1.20
N GLU A 138 28.21 11.49 -2.43
CA GLU A 138 28.61 10.31 -3.20
C GLU A 138 29.97 9.78 -2.75
N GLY A 139 31.01 10.62 -2.73
CA GLY A 139 32.34 10.24 -2.27
C GLY A 139 32.35 9.78 -0.82
N LYS A 140 31.63 10.47 0.08
CA LYS A 140 31.50 10.04 1.49
C LYS A 140 30.78 8.70 1.62
N GLY A 141 29.75 8.48 0.80
CA GLY A 141 29.05 7.20 0.74
C GLY A 141 30.00 6.06 0.36
N GLU A 142 30.78 6.23 -0.71
CA GLU A 142 31.78 5.23 -1.13
C GLU A 142 32.85 4.95 -0.07
N THR A 143 33.35 6.00 0.58
CA THR A 143 34.34 5.89 1.67
C THR A 143 33.77 5.09 2.84
N TYR A 144 32.54 5.40 3.27
CA TYR A 144 31.85 4.63 4.30
C TYR A 144 31.83 3.13 3.97
N VAL A 145 31.44 2.77 2.74
CA VAL A 145 31.37 1.36 2.33
C VAL A 145 32.73 0.68 2.39
N LYS A 146 33.77 1.37 1.92
CA LYS A 146 35.16 0.87 1.97
C LYS A 146 35.60 0.62 3.42
N HIS A 147 35.28 1.53 4.33
CA HIS A 147 35.65 1.42 5.74
C HIS A 147 34.87 0.33 6.48
N VAL A 148 33.57 0.19 6.24
CA VAL A 148 32.78 -0.95 6.77
C VAL A 148 33.36 -2.28 6.30
N ALA A 149 33.71 -2.39 5.02
CA ALA A 149 34.33 -3.60 4.48
C ALA A 149 35.70 -3.90 5.11
N PHE A 150 36.49 -2.86 5.42
CA PHE A 150 37.78 -3.00 6.09
C PHE A 150 37.66 -3.51 7.54
N LEU A 151 36.65 -3.02 8.28
CA LEU A 151 36.38 -3.42 9.67
C LEU A 151 35.79 -4.83 9.80
N ASN A 152 35.02 -5.24 8.79
CA ASN A 152 34.33 -6.53 8.80
C ASN A 152 35.32 -7.68 8.57
N ARG A 153 35.25 -8.72 9.40
CA ARG A 153 36.07 -9.91 9.22
C ARG A 153 35.65 -10.66 7.95
N PRO A 154 36.52 -11.50 7.37
CA PRO A 154 36.11 -12.40 6.29
C PRO A 154 34.91 -13.27 6.69
N GLY A 155 33.81 -13.18 5.94
CA GLY A 155 32.56 -13.88 6.23
C GLY A 155 31.71 -13.26 7.35
N GLY A 156 32.09 -12.09 7.87
CA GLY A 156 31.29 -11.32 8.80
C GLY A 156 30.10 -10.63 8.13
N LEU A 157 29.15 -10.20 8.95
CA LEU A 157 27.87 -9.64 8.50
C LEU A 157 27.86 -8.13 8.63
N PHE A 158 27.17 -7.46 7.71
CA PHE A 158 26.80 -6.06 7.86
C PHE A 158 25.28 -5.96 7.79
N LEU A 159 24.67 -5.38 8.82
CA LEU A 159 23.23 -5.18 8.92
C LEU A 159 22.94 -3.69 9.06
N ILE A 160 22.33 -3.13 8.02
CA ILE A 160 22.01 -1.71 7.93
C ILE A 160 20.49 -1.48 7.91
N THR A 161 20.05 -0.45 8.64
CA THR A 161 18.71 0.13 8.55
C THR A 161 18.82 1.51 7.94
N SER A 162 18.41 1.66 6.67
CA SER A 162 18.62 2.88 5.89
C SER A 162 17.46 3.18 4.93
N TYR A 163 17.24 4.45 4.61
CA TYR A 163 16.35 4.96 3.58
C TYR A 163 16.99 5.01 2.16
N PHE A 164 18.31 4.80 2.02
CA PHE A 164 19.04 4.83 0.74
C PHE A 164 19.44 3.44 0.22
N GLN A 165 19.54 3.30 -1.11
CA GLN A 165 20.11 2.13 -1.79
C GLN A 165 21.64 2.22 -1.87
N LEU A 166 22.34 1.11 -1.61
CA LEU A 166 23.79 1.09 -1.37
C LEU A 166 24.66 0.58 -2.54
N LEU A 167 24.16 0.41 -3.78
CA LEU A 167 24.98 -0.18 -4.85
C LEU A 167 24.95 0.54 -6.19
N ASP A 168 26.09 1.13 -6.54
CA ASP A 168 26.61 1.24 -7.91
C ASP A 168 28.17 1.15 -8.01
N GLN A 169 28.95 0.86 -6.94
CA GLN A 169 30.41 1.19 -6.94
C GLN A 169 31.43 0.22 -6.28
N ILE A 170 31.28 -1.12 -6.24
CA ILE A 170 32.36 -2.01 -5.71
C ILE A 170 32.82 -3.09 -6.73
N PRO A 171 34.12 -3.15 -7.11
CA PRO A 171 34.67 -4.14 -8.03
C PRO A 171 35.41 -5.31 -7.33
N TYR A 172 35.15 -6.55 -7.78
CA TYR A 172 35.80 -7.87 -7.50
C TYR A 172 35.17 -8.83 -6.43
N PRO A 173 35.27 -10.17 -6.63
CA PRO A 173 34.16 -11.11 -6.39
C PRO A 173 34.27 -11.98 -5.11
N GLN A 174 33.08 -12.38 -4.62
CA GLN A 174 32.72 -13.17 -3.42
C GLN A 174 32.44 -12.34 -2.14
N ILE A 175 31.25 -12.28 -1.54
CA ILE A 175 29.87 -12.71 -1.88
C ILE A 175 28.93 -11.58 -1.43
N SER A 176 28.06 -11.15 -2.35
CA SER A 176 26.95 -10.22 -2.08
C SER A 176 25.79 -10.95 -1.43
N PHE A 177 25.11 -10.29 -0.48
CA PHE A 177 23.65 -10.26 -0.51
C PHE A 177 23.19 -8.80 -0.43
N VAL A 178 23.24 -8.18 -1.60
CA VAL A 178 22.17 -7.31 -2.05
C VAL A 178 21.33 -8.13 -3.02
N THR A 179 20.06 -8.30 -2.70
CA THR A 179 18.98 -8.10 -3.67
C THR A 179 17.81 -7.39 -2.96
N PRO A 180 17.02 -6.59 -3.71
CA PRO A 180 16.16 -5.52 -3.19
C PRO A 180 14.74 -6.03 -2.87
N HIS A 181 14.03 -5.67 -1.80
CA HIS A 181 14.29 -4.71 -0.72
C HIS A 181 13.48 -5.09 0.55
N CYS A 182 14.05 -5.97 1.38
CA CYS A 182 13.74 -6.10 2.80
C CYS A 182 15.04 -6.48 3.50
N ALA A 183 15.52 -5.60 4.37
CA ALA A 183 16.69 -5.83 5.21
C ALA A 183 16.41 -6.96 6.21
N LYS A 184 16.99 -8.15 5.97
CA LYS A 184 17.40 -9.15 6.97
C LYS A 184 18.58 -9.95 6.40
N ILE A 185 19.74 -9.95 7.06
CA ILE A 185 20.98 -10.60 6.59
C ILE A 185 21.52 -11.53 7.66
N ALA A 186 21.60 -12.84 7.42
CA ALA A 186 22.34 -13.83 8.22
C ALA A 186 23.18 -14.77 7.34
N PHE A 187 24.44 -15.05 7.69
CA PHE A 187 25.22 -16.15 7.08
C PHE A 187 25.79 -17.11 8.11
N SER A 188 25.73 -18.40 7.78
CA SER A 188 26.71 -19.42 8.16
C SER A 188 27.10 -20.19 6.89
N THR A 189 28.39 -20.45 6.70
CA THR A 189 28.93 -21.25 5.57
C THR A 189 28.67 -22.76 5.74
N PRO A 190 28.65 -23.54 4.64
CA PRO A 190 28.05 -24.88 4.64
C PRO A 190 29.03 -26.00 5.03
N CYS A 191 28.53 -26.96 5.80
CA CYS A 191 29.03 -28.35 5.83
C CYS A 191 27.84 -29.29 5.77
N THR A 192 27.72 -29.96 4.62
CA THR A 192 27.04 -31.24 4.34
C THR A 192 25.68 -31.57 4.97
N ASN A 193 24.76 -31.87 4.04
CA ASN A 193 23.66 -32.82 4.10
C ASN A 193 22.31 -32.39 4.70
N SER A 194 21.34 -32.47 3.78
CA SER A 194 20.02 -33.06 3.92
C SER A 194 18.94 -32.28 4.67
N CYS A 195 17.90 -31.99 3.88
CA CYS A 195 16.49 -32.24 4.19
C CYS A 195 15.75 -31.24 5.10
N MET A 196 14.74 -30.62 4.48
CA MET A 196 13.32 -30.58 4.89
C MET A 196 12.71 -29.20 5.20
N ILE A 197 11.84 -28.80 4.25
CA ILE A 197 10.49 -28.22 4.34
C ILE A 197 10.33 -26.81 5.00
N GLU A 198 9.79 -25.87 4.20
CA GLU A 198 8.65 -24.94 4.48
C GLU A 198 8.88 -23.49 3.98
N GLY A 199 7.88 -22.94 3.26
CA GLY A 199 7.68 -21.50 3.08
C GLY A 199 7.22 -21.07 1.67
N VAL A 200 5.96 -20.61 1.56
CA VAL A 200 5.39 -19.99 0.35
C VAL A 200 6.19 -18.74 -0.03
N GLU A 201 6.74 -18.72 -1.23
CA GLU A 201 7.52 -17.62 -1.82
C GLU A 201 6.58 -16.49 -2.32
N ALA A 202 7.07 -15.24 -2.30
CA ALA A 202 6.33 -14.09 -2.79
C ALA A 202 6.49 -13.99 -4.31
N GLU A 203 5.39 -14.06 -5.04
CA GLU A 203 5.39 -14.03 -6.51
C GLU A 203 4.90 -12.69 -7.07
N GLU A 204 5.53 -12.28 -8.18
CA GLU A 204 5.25 -11.04 -8.88
C GLU A 204 3.89 -11.12 -9.60
N MET A 205 2.96 -10.20 -9.31
CA MET A 205 1.94 -9.84 -10.30
C MET A 205 2.59 -8.94 -11.33
N GLY A 206 2.26 -9.14 -12.61
CA GLY A 206 3.05 -8.51 -13.66
C GLY A 206 2.65 -7.06 -14.00
N SER A 207 3.06 -6.63 -15.18
CA SER A 207 3.00 -5.25 -15.66
C SER A 207 1.68 -4.96 -16.38
N CYS A 208 1.10 -3.77 -16.21
CA CYS A 208 -0.19 -3.36 -16.79
C CYS A 208 0.00 -2.61 -18.14
N ILE A 209 -0.74 -3.00 -19.19
CA ILE A 209 -0.74 -2.30 -20.51
C ILE A 209 -1.51 -0.98 -20.42
N GLN A 210 -2.57 -0.95 -19.60
CA GLN A 210 -3.49 0.17 -19.46
C GLN A 210 -3.30 0.87 -18.10
N GLY A 211 -2.07 1.26 -17.75
CA GLY A 211 -1.71 1.86 -16.45
C GLY A 211 -2.50 3.10 -16.01
N ILE A 212 -3.32 3.66 -16.91
CA ILE A 212 -4.26 4.76 -16.65
C ILE A 212 -5.60 4.27 -16.07
N LEU A 213 -6.07 3.07 -16.45
CA LEU A 213 -7.42 2.59 -16.12
C LEU A 213 -7.55 2.12 -14.67
N LEU A 214 -6.54 1.42 -14.14
CA LEU A 214 -6.54 0.93 -12.74
C LEU A 214 -6.69 2.06 -11.70
N PRO A 215 -5.96 3.20 -11.78
CA PRO A 215 -6.22 4.40 -10.99
C PRO A 215 -7.68 4.82 -10.90
N GLU A 216 -8.38 4.78 -12.04
CA GLU A 216 -9.71 5.33 -12.20
C GLU A 216 -10.75 4.40 -11.57
N VAL A 217 -10.55 3.10 -11.73
CA VAL A 217 -11.34 2.05 -11.09
C VAL A 217 -11.16 2.10 -9.57
N VAL A 218 -9.93 2.22 -9.08
CA VAL A 218 -9.66 2.33 -7.65
C VAL A 218 -10.22 3.63 -7.08
N SER A 219 -10.13 4.74 -7.82
CA SER A 219 -10.76 6.02 -7.43
C SER A 219 -12.29 5.94 -7.40
N LEU A 220 -12.89 5.21 -8.33
CA LEU A 220 -14.33 4.94 -8.35
C LEU A 220 -14.75 4.15 -7.10
N LEU A 221 -14.03 3.08 -6.77
CA LEU A 221 -14.29 2.24 -5.59
C LEU A 221 -14.10 3.02 -4.28
N GLY A 222 -13.11 3.91 -4.21
CA GLY A 222 -12.88 4.74 -3.01
C GLY A 222 -13.90 5.84 -2.77
N ARG A 223 -14.69 6.23 -3.78
CA ARG A 223 -15.87 7.09 -3.56
C ARG A 223 -17.07 6.31 -2.99
N GLN A 224 -17.09 4.99 -3.14
CA GLN A 224 -18.24 4.15 -2.80
C GLN A 224 -18.14 3.53 -1.42
N GLY A 225 -16.95 3.09 -1.01
CA GLY A 225 -16.75 2.43 0.27
C GLY A 225 -15.44 2.83 0.92
N LYS A 226 -15.23 2.34 2.16
CA LYS A 226 -13.98 2.50 2.92
C LYS A 226 -13.05 1.28 2.85
N GLN A 227 -13.57 0.13 2.44
CA GLN A 227 -12.82 -1.12 2.30
C GLN A 227 -13.13 -1.75 0.95
N CYS A 228 -12.11 -2.33 0.32
CA CYS A 228 -12.22 -3.06 -0.94
C CYS A 228 -11.47 -4.38 -0.80
N VAL A 229 -12.02 -5.41 -1.43
CA VAL A 229 -11.42 -6.73 -1.53
C VAL A 229 -10.97 -6.96 -2.97
N MET A 230 -9.70 -7.29 -3.15
CA MET A 230 -9.12 -7.70 -4.42
C MET A 230 -8.94 -9.21 -4.43
N ARG A 231 -9.63 -9.88 -5.35
CA ARG A 231 -9.52 -11.32 -5.59
C ARG A 231 -8.73 -11.54 -6.87
N ILE A 232 -7.72 -12.39 -6.81
CA ILE A 232 -6.69 -12.55 -7.83
C ILE A 232 -6.68 -14.02 -8.22
N GLN A 233 -6.88 -14.30 -9.50
CA GLN A 233 -7.01 -15.63 -10.07
C GLN A 233 -6.21 -15.73 -11.36
N SER A 234 -5.85 -16.94 -11.78
CA SER A 234 -4.96 -17.18 -12.93
C SER A 234 -5.33 -16.45 -14.24
N SER A 235 -6.62 -16.15 -14.46
CA SER A 235 -7.10 -15.47 -15.67
C SER A 235 -7.87 -14.17 -15.41
N GLN A 236 -8.18 -13.85 -14.15
CA GLN A 236 -9.08 -12.75 -13.80
C GLN A 236 -8.68 -12.08 -12.50
N VAL A 237 -8.88 -10.76 -12.43
CA VAL A 237 -8.74 -9.99 -11.20
C VAL A 237 -10.08 -9.31 -10.91
N HIS A 238 -10.60 -9.51 -9.71
CA HIS A 238 -11.84 -8.90 -9.25
C HIS A 238 -11.56 -7.87 -8.17
N LEU A 239 -12.21 -6.71 -8.25
CA LEU A 239 -12.26 -5.71 -7.18
C LEU A 239 -13.69 -5.61 -6.66
N ILE A 240 -13.87 -5.92 -5.40
CA ILE A 240 -15.17 -6.14 -4.77
C ILE A 240 -15.29 -5.19 -3.61
N MET A 241 -16.32 -4.35 -3.62
CA MET A 241 -16.65 -3.45 -2.53
C MET A 241 -18.05 -3.79 -2.04
N LEU A 242 -18.11 -4.26 -0.79
CA LEU A 242 -19.34 -4.57 -0.09
C LEU A 242 -19.53 -3.53 1.02
N GLU A 243 -20.33 -2.51 0.77
CA GLU A 243 -20.71 -1.57 1.83
C GLU A 243 -21.89 -2.16 2.60
N SER A 244 -21.72 -2.53 3.86
CA SER A 244 -22.85 -2.88 4.74
C SER A 244 -23.27 -1.64 5.54
N GLY A 245 -24.46 -1.12 5.25
CA GLY A 245 -25.00 0.08 5.91
C GLY A 245 -26.46 -0.12 6.34
N ALA A 246 -26.87 0.61 7.38
CA ALA A 246 -28.22 0.56 7.95
C ALA A 246 -29.36 0.93 6.95
N VAL A 247 -29.00 1.52 5.81
CA VAL A 247 -29.92 2.06 4.79
C VAL A 247 -29.78 1.31 3.45
N GLY A 248 -29.39 0.03 3.49
CA GLY A 248 -29.21 -0.82 2.31
C GLY A 248 -27.82 -0.67 1.70
N GLY A 249 -27.02 -1.74 1.71
CA GLY A 249 -25.62 -1.72 1.28
C GLY A 249 -25.40 -1.62 -0.23
N VAL A 250 -24.36 -0.93 -0.69
CA VAL A 250 -23.96 -0.95 -2.12
C VAL A 250 -22.96 -2.07 -2.34
N LEU A 251 -23.17 -2.85 -3.41
CA LEU A 251 -22.13 -3.71 -3.94
C LEU A 251 -21.58 -3.10 -5.22
N VAL A 252 -20.25 -2.97 -5.30
CA VAL A 252 -19.56 -2.71 -6.57
C VAL A 252 -18.64 -3.88 -6.86
N TRP A 253 -18.73 -4.40 -8.08
CA TRP A 253 -17.97 -5.54 -8.57
C TRP A 253 -17.30 -5.16 -9.87
N ALA A 254 -15.96 -5.06 -9.89
CA ALA A 254 -15.20 -4.89 -11.11
C ALA A 254 -14.45 -6.18 -11.45
N GLU A 255 -14.62 -6.64 -12.69
CA GLU A 255 -13.98 -7.83 -13.23
C GLU A 255 -13.01 -7.39 -14.35
N LEU A 256 -11.73 -7.72 -14.17
CA LEU A 256 -10.66 -7.40 -15.10
C LEU A 256 -10.13 -8.70 -15.70
N ASP A 257 -10.09 -8.79 -17.03
CA ASP A 257 -9.45 -9.89 -17.73
C ASP A 257 -7.92 -9.74 -17.63
N ALA A 258 -7.25 -10.70 -17.01
CA ALA A 258 -5.83 -10.56 -16.73
C ALA A 258 -4.97 -10.50 -18.00
N ASN A 259 -5.36 -11.24 -19.05
CA ASN A 259 -4.61 -11.33 -20.30
C ASN A 259 -4.76 -10.07 -21.15
N ASN A 260 -5.92 -9.42 -21.08
CA ASN A 260 -6.19 -8.20 -21.83
C ASN A 260 -5.75 -6.93 -21.08
N PHE A 261 -5.69 -6.99 -19.76
CA PHE A 261 -5.36 -5.85 -18.91
C PHE A 261 -3.85 -5.74 -18.61
N PHE A 262 -3.18 -6.88 -18.39
CA PHE A 262 -1.76 -6.93 -18.04
C PHE A 262 -0.91 -7.44 -19.21
N SER A 263 0.25 -6.82 -19.44
CA SER A 263 1.26 -7.29 -20.40
C SER A 263 1.98 -8.52 -19.88
N GLU A 264 2.14 -8.59 -18.57
CA GLU A 264 2.69 -9.74 -17.86
C GLU A 264 1.77 -10.00 -16.67
N TYR A 265 1.43 -11.25 -16.41
CA TYR A 265 0.58 -11.62 -15.29
C TYR A 265 1.07 -12.95 -14.74
N ASN A 266 1.43 -12.98 -13.47
CA ASN A 266 1.85 -14.18 -12.77
C ASN A 266 1.24 -14.17 -11.37
N MET A 267 0.81 -15.33 -10.90
CA MET A 267 0.29 -15.55 -9.55
C MET A 267 0.31 -17.04 -9.23
N ASP A 268 0.81 -17.39 -8.05
CA ASP A 268 0.51 -18.66 -7.40
C ASP A 268 -0.12 -18.45 -6.02
N GLY A 269 -1.23 -19.16 -5.82
CA GLY A 269 -1.91 -19.29 -4.56
C GLY A 269 -1.18 -20.27 -3.66
N VAL A 270 -1.56 -20.26 -2.38
CA VAL A 270 -0.91 -21.10 -1.35
C VAL A 270 -1.00 -22.61 -1.65
N THR A 271 -2.01 -23.04 -2.42
CA THR A 271 -2.19 -24.45 -2.82
C THR A 271 -2.68 -24.54 -4.27
N PRO A 272 -2.24 -25.53 -5.07
CA PRO A 272 -2.69 -25.71 -6.45
C PRO A 272 -4.21 -25.87 -6.59
N GLU A 273 -4.87 -26.49 -5.60
CA GLU A 273 -6.33 -26.73 -5.61
C GLU A 273 -7.14 -25.45 -5.36
N HIS A 274 -6.52 -24.42 -4.78
CA HIS A 274 -7.14 -23.14 -4.46
C HIS A 274 -6.19 -22.03 -4.90
N ASN A 275 -5.96 -21.97 -6.22
CA ASN A 275 -5.03 -21.06 -6.86
C ASN A 275 -5.63 -19.64 -7.00
N GLU A 276 -5.98 -19.04 -5.87
CA GLU A 276 -6.49 -17.68 -5.80
C GLU A 276 -6.02 -16.97 -4.52
N ILE A 277 -5.99 -15.64 -4.56
CA ILE A 277 -5.54 -14.79 -3.46
C ILE A 277 -6.58 -13.69 -3.22
N LEU A 278 -7.07 -13.58 -1.99
CA LEU A 278 -8.01 -12.53 -1.59
C LEU A 278 -7.34 -11.58 -0.60
N LEU A 279 -7.37 -10.30 -0.92
CA LEU A 279 -6.74 -9.23 -0.17
C LEU A 279 -7.76 -8.15 0.15
N GLU A 280 -7.73 -7.62 1.36
CA GLU A 280 -8.56 -6.51 1.79
C GLU A 280 -7.68 -5.27 2.00
N PHE A 281 -8.13 -4.11 1.52
CA PHE A 281 -7.46 -2.84 1.79
C PHE A 281 -8.44 -1.69 1.95
N GLU A 282 -8.05 -0.69 2.73
CA GLU A 282 -8.87 0.49 2.96
C GLU A 282 -8.81 1.45 1.77
N THR A 283 -9.97 1.78 1.22
CA THR A 283 -10.13 2.73 0.13
C THR A 283 -10.21 4.20 0.59
N GLY A 284 -10.35 4.46 1.90
CA GLY A 284 -10.27 5.81 2.49
C GLY A 284 -8.90 6.50 2.30
N LEU A 285 -7.89 5.72 1.93
CA LEU A 285 -6.58 6.13 1.44
C LEU A 285 -6.58 6.79 0.04
N PHE A 286 -7.73 6.75 -0.63
CA PHE A 286 -7.85 7.04 -2.05
C PHE A 286 -8.82 8.18 -2.36
N LEU A 287 -8.95 9.18 -1.48
CA LEU A 287 -9.70 10.41 -1.77
C LEU A 287 -8.75 11.62 -1.76
N PRO A 288 -8.83 12.53 -2.76
CA PRO A 288 -7.97 13.70 -2.82
C PRO A 288 -8.59 14.77 -1.92
N PHE A 289 -8.14 14.86 -0.67
CA PHE A 289 -8.58 15.85 0.33
C PHE A 289 -10.07 15.77 0.74
N PRO A 290 -10.44 16.28 1.93
CA PRO A 290 -11.79 16.14 2.45
C PRO A 290 -12.74 17.02 1.63
N ILE A 291 -13.83 16.43 1.17
CA ILE A 291 -15.03 17.18 0.81
C ILE A 291 -15.49 17.84 2.12
N VAL A 292 -15.10 19.10 2.32
CA VAL A 292 -15.73 19.97 3.30
C VAL A 292 -17.19 20.09 2.88
N SER A 293 -18.03 19.27 3.49
CA SER A 293 -19.47 19.49 3.55
C SER A 293 -19.79 19.79 5.00
N ASP A 294 -19.97 21.08 5.24
CA ASP A 294 -20.63 21.75 6.37
C ASP A 294 -20.63 21.05 7.74
N GLY A 295 -19.79 21.57 8.64
CA GLY A 295 -20.20 21.77 10.03
C GLY A 295 -19.57 20.89 11.11
N CYS A 296 -18.76 19.87 10.78
CA CYS A 296 -18.09 19.07 11.81
C CYS A 296 -16.58 19.39 11.83
N LYS A 297 -16.14 20.16 12.83
CA LYS A 297 -14.73 20.23 13.22
C LYS A 297 -14.35 18.88 13.80
N ILE A 298 -13.59 18.09 13.05
CA ILE A 298 -12.94 16.88 13.55
C ILE A 298 -11.44 17.22 13.68
N ASP A 299 -10.87 16.92 14.84
CA ASP A 299 -9.53 17.35 15.24
C ASP A 299 -8.42 16.91 14.27
N ALA A 300 -7.64 17.88 13.80
CA ALA A 300 -6.52 17.72 12.88
C ALA A 300 -5.24 17.17 13.55
N ARG A 301 -5.32 15.99 14.20
CA ARG A 301 -4.14 15.33 14.84
C ARG A 301 -3.84 13.90 14.35
N GLN A 302 -4.53 13.40 13.32
CA GLN A 302 -4.24 12.09 12.70
C GLN A 302 -4.22 12.12 11.15
N GLU A 303 -4.01 13.28 10.54
CA GLU A 303 -3.79 13.39 9.09
C GLU A 303 -2.30 13.22 8.77
N GLY A 304 -1.83 11.98 8.61
CA GLY A 304 -0.40 11.74 8.37
C GLY A 304 -0.06 10.31 7.98
N LYS A 305 -0.66 9.79 6.90
CA LYS A 305 -0.11 8.70 6.05
C LYS A 305 -1.04 8.27 4.90
N LEU A 306 -2.31 8.70 4.90
CA LEU A 306 -3.32 8.08 4.05
C LEU A 306 -3.70 8.90 2.79
N ALA A 307 -3.12 10.08 2.53
CA ALA A 307 -3.40 10.89 1.33
C ALA A 307 -2.47 10.61 0.13
N LYS A 308 -1.47 9.74 0.27
CA LYS A 308 -0.42 9.48 -0.75
C LYS A 308 -0.84 8.52 -1.87
N THR A 309 -1.87 7.70 -1.66
CA THR A 309 -2.23 6.61 -2.58
C THR A 309 -3.08 7.05 -3.78
N LEU A 310 -3.67 8.26 -3.76
CA LEU A 310 -4.17 8.88 -4.99
C LEU A 310 -3.14 9.76 -5.67
N SER A 311 -2.17 10.34 -4.96
CA SER A 311 -1.07 11.04 -5.63
C SER A 311 -0.21 10.08 -6.45
N SER A 312 -0.08 8.83 -5.99
CA SER A 312 0.56 7.74 -6.74
C SER A 312 -0.18 7.37 -8.02
N PHE A 313 -1.50 7.21 -7.93
CA PHE A 313 -2.32 6.85 -9.09
C PHE A 313 -2.64 8.05 -10.00
N LYS A 314 -2.52 9.30 -9.50
CA LYS A 314 -2.50 10.50 -10.36
C LYS A 314 -1.18 10.65 -11.10
N SER A 315 -0.05 10.30 -10.47
CA SER A 315 1.24 10.31 -11.17
C SER A 315 1.28 9.24 -12.27
N SER A 316 0.52 8.14 -12.15
CA SER A 316 0.42 7.15 -13.23
C SER A 316 -0.34 7.60 -14.49
N GLN A 317 -1.10 8.70 -14.47
CA GLN A 317 -1.77 9.21 -15.68
C GLN A 317 -0.77 9.62 -16.78
N ASN A 318 0.46 9.96 -16.39
CA ASN A 318 1.58 10.24 -17.30
C ASN A 318 2.69 9.16 -17.20
N ALA A 319 2.35 7.96 -16.71
CA ALA A 319 3.29 6.85 -16.62
C ALA A 319 3.42 6.09 -17.93
N LYS A 320 4.63 5.60 -18.17
CA LYS A 320 4.98 4.64 -19.21
C LYS A 320 4.53 3.22 -18.85
N SER A 321 4.67 2.84 -17.58
CA SER A 321 4.33 1.49 -17.10
C SER A 321 3.90 1.52 -15.62
N VAL A 322 3.05 0.57 -15.24
CA VAL A 322 2.62 0.35 -13.84
C VAL A 322 2.71 -1.15 -13.54
N LYS A 323 3.43 -1.53 -12.49
CA LYS A 323 3.53 -2.91 -12.01
C LYS A 323 2.88 -3.03 -10.64
N LEU A 324 2.14 -4.12 -10.43
CA LEU A 324 1.47 -4.43 -9.18
C LEU A 324 2.13 -5.65 -8.55
N LYS A 325 2.63 -5.58 -7.32
CA LYS A 325 3.28 -6.72 -6.67
C LYS A 325 2.73 -6.95 -5.28
N LEU A 326 2.57 -8.21 -4.89
CA LEU A 326 2.32 -8.54 -3.48
C LEU A 326 3.67 -8.65 -2.78
N THR A 327 3.87 -7.78 -1.80
CA THR A 327 5.10 -7.76 -1.02
C THR A 327 4.78 -7.94 0.46
N LYS A 328 5.71 -8.54 1.20
CA LYS A 328 5.60 -8.70 2.65
C LYS A 328 6.66 -7.84 3.30
N LYS A 329 6.29 -6.59 3.65
CA LYS A 329 7.17 -5.64 4.35
C LYS A 329 6.93 -5.75 5.86
N HIS A 330 6.58 -4.66 6.54
CA HIS A 330 6.16 -4.71 7.95
C HIS A 330 4.77 -5.36 8.13
N SER A 331 3.94 -5.27 7.10
CA SER A 331 2.64 -5.93 6.93
C SER A 331 2.58 -6.45 5.48
N PRO A 332 1.61 -7.31 5.12
CA PRO A 332 1.34 -7.61 3.72
C PRO A 332 1.01 -6.29 3.00
N CYS A 333 1.56 -6.08 1.81
CA CYS A 333 1.35 -4.88 1.03
C CYS A 333 1.09 -5.21 -0.44
N LEU A 334 0.23 -4.42 -1.08
CA LEU A 334 0.12 -4.31 -2.52
C LEU A 334 1.03 -3.15 -2.95
N THR A 335 2.19 -3.48 -3.50
CA THR A 335 3.19 -2.53 -3.99
C THR A 335 2.89 -2.13 -5.43
N LEU A 336 2.90 -0.84 -5.70
CA LEU A 336 2.73 -0.24 -7.02
C LEU A 336 4.03 0.41 -7.45
N GLU A 337 4.65 -0.10 -8.52
CA GLU A 337 5.81 0.52 -9.15
C GLU A 337 5.35 1.24 -10.42
N ILE A 338 5.57 2.55 -10.49
CA ILE A 338 5.07 3.43 -11.55
C ILE A 338 6.25 4.08 -12.24
N GLU A 339 6.45 3.79 -13.51
CA GLU A 339 7.49 4.42 -14.32
C GLU A 339 6.95 5.67 -15.02
N LEU A 340 7.43 6.85 -14.65
CA LEU A 340 7.00 8.14 -15.19
C LEU A 340 7.84 8.56 -16.40
N ALA A 341 7.18 9.12 -17.41
CA ALA A 341 7.86 9.74 -18.54
C ALA A 341 8.46 11.10 -18.13
N SER A 342 9.74 11.31 -18.45
CA SER A 342 10.44 12.58 -18.24
C SER A 342 10.95 13.14 -19.57
N ALA A 343 10.91 14.47 -19.72
CA ALA A 343 11.34 15.17 -20.93
C ALA A 343 12.87 15.09 -21.21
N LEU A 344 13.67 14.65 -20.24
CA LEU A 344 15.15 14.61 -20.31
C LEU A 344 15.73 13.19 -20.55
N SER A 345 14.99 12.28 -21.17
CA SER A 345 15.37 10.87 -21.46
C SER A 345 15.64 9.95 -20.26
N LEU A 346 15.66 10.46 -19.02
CA LEU A 346 15.74 9.66 -17.79
C LEU A 346 14.33 9.30 -17.26
N SER A 347 13.95 8.02 -17.26
CA SER A 347 12.70 7.58 -16.63
C SER A 347 12.79 7.67 -15.10
N ARG A 348 11.69 8.08 -14.45
CA ARG A 348 11.60 8.15 -12.98
C ARG A 348 10.69 7.04 -12.49
N ILE A 349 11.15 6.20 -11.57
CA ILE A 349 10.33 5.14 -10.99
C ILE A 349 9.82 5.61 -9.63
N CYS A 350 8.52 5.45 -9.40
CA CYS A 350 7.84 5.82 -8.16
C CYS A 350 7.18 4.58 -7.57
N VAL A 351 7.58 4.20 -6.36
CA VAL A 351 7.10 2.98 -5.70
C VAL A 351 6.21 3.34 -4.51
N HIS A 352 5.06 2.69 -4.41
CA HIS A 352 4.11 2.89 -3.31
C HIS A 352 3.69 1.56 -2.71
N ASP A 353 3.73 1.45 -1.39
CA ASP A 353 3.30 0.26 -0.67
C ASP A 353 1.97 0.51 0.02
N ILE A 354 0.95 -0.23 -0.39
CA ILE A 354 -0.38 -0.16 0.19
C ILE A 354 -0.53 -1.33 1.17
N PRO A 355 -0.66 -1.12 2.48
CA PRO A 355 -0.94 -2.19 3.42
C PRO A 355 -2.24 -2.93 3.06
N VAL A 356 -2.20 -4.26 3.06
CA VAL A 356 -3.34 -5.13 2.79
C VAL A 356 -3.49 -6.18 3.88
N GLY A 357 -4.72 -6.55 4.21
CA GLY A 357 -5.05 -7.74 4.99
C GLY A 357 -5.22 -8.93 4.06
N VAL A 358 -4.61 -10.08 4.38
CA VAL A 358 -4.87 -11.31 3.64
C VAL A 358 -6.13 -11.96 4.21
N LEU A 359 -7.15 -12.17 3.37
CA LEU A 359 -8.41 -12.74 3.82
C LEU A 359 -8.27 -14.26 4.06
N PRO A 360 -8.63 -14.77 5.26
CA PRO A 360 -8.62 -16.20 5.53
C PRO A 360 -9.63 -16.96 4.66
N ARG A 361 -9.27 -18.18 4.23
CA ARG A 361 -10.09 -19.03 3.33
C ARG A 361 -11.54 -19.23 3.77
N ARG A 362 -11.79 -19.26 5.08
CA ARG A 362 -13.14 -19.39 5.65
C ARG A 362 -14.11 -18.27 5.24
N LEU A 363 -13.60 -17.14 4.78
CA LEU A 363 -14.39 -15.98 4.34
C LEU A 363 -14.52 -15.89 2.81
N TRP A 364 -13.90 -16.78 2.04
CA TRP A 364 -13.86 -16.67 0.58
C TRP A 364 -15.21 -16.93 -0.08
N SER A 365 -16.11 -17.68 0.58
CA SER A 365 -17.49 -17.90 0.14
C SER A 365 -18.27 -16.61 -0.07
N ASP A 366 -17.93 -15.56 0.68
CA ASP A 366 -18.64 -14.27 0.63
C ASP A 366 -18.25 -13.46 -0.63
N TYR A 367 -17.22 -13.92 -1.36
CA TYR A 367 -16.63 -13.26 -2.52
C TYR A 367 -16.53 -14.19 -3.74
N SER A 368 -17.24 -15.32 -3.74
CA SER A 368 -17.12 -16.36 -4.77
C SER A 368 -17.67 -15.94 -6.14
N GLY A 369 -18.53 -14.93 -6.20
CA GLY A 369 -19.04 -14.33 -7.44
C GLY A 369 -19.95 -13.14 -7.15
N PRO A 370 -20.32 -12.35 -8.18
CA PRO A 370 -21.37 -11.36 -8.03
C PRO A 370 -22.66 -12.08 -7.60
N PRO A 371 -23.53 -11.46 -6.80
CA PRO A 371 -24.81 -12.04 -6.42
C PRO A 371 -25.57 -12.46 -7.67
N ASP A 372 -26.26 -13.60 -7.59
CA ASP A 372 -27.15 -14.04 -8.66
C ASP A 372 -28.08 -12.89 -9.04
N LEU A 373 -27.89 -12.37 -10.26
CA LEU A 373 -28.65 -11.24 -10.72
C LEU A 373 -30.11 -11.68 -10.96
N PRO A 374 -31.09 -11.02 -10.35
CA PRO A 374 -32.49 -11.26 -10.64
C PRO A 374 -32.81 -10.92 -12.09
N VAL A 375 -33.94 -11.41 -12.59
CA VAL A 375 -34.48 -10.98 -13.89
C VAL A 375 -34.85 -9.50 -13.77
N PHE A 376 -34.31 -8.68 -14.66
CA PHE A 376 -34.58 -7.25 -14.69
C PHE A 376 -35.93 -6.94 -15.35
N ASP A 377 -36.71 -6.05 -14.74
CA ASP A 377 -37.99 -5.60 -15.28
C ASP A 377 -37.79 -4.57 -16.41
N ALA A 378 -36.72 -3.78 -16.32
CA ALA A 378 -36.30 -2.86 -17.38
C ALA A 378 -34.77 -2.79 -17.50
N SER A 379 -34.26 -2.67 -18.72
CA SER A 379 -32.85 -2.42 -19.01
C SER A 379 -32.72 -1.37 -20.10
N VAL A 380 -31.88 -0.36 -19.87
CA VAL A 380 -31.69 0.78 -20.75
C VAL A 380 -30.21 1.02 -20.98
N SER A 381 -29.80 1.06 -22.26
CA SER A 381 -28.43 1.44 -22.64
C SER A 381 -28.25 2.95 -22.56
N ILE A 382 -27.20 3.39 -21.87
CA ILE A 382 -26.86 4.79 -21.66
C ILE A 382 -25.61 5.11 -22.50
N PRO A 383 -25.74 5.90 -23.58
CA PRO A 383 -24.62 6.20 -24.46
C PRO A 383 -23.61 7.17 -23.84
N SER A 384 -24.01 7.98 -22.85
CA SER A 384 -23.10 8.88 -22.15
C SER A 384 -23.58 9.16 -20.73
N LEU A 385 -22.66 9.04 -19.77
CA LEU A 385 -22.89 9.34 -18.36
C LEU A 385 -22.75 10.82 -18.03
N LYS A 386 -22.21 11.66 -18.92
CA LYS A 386 -21.99 13.11 -18.65
C LYS A 386 -23.30 13.87 -18.36
N PRO A 387 -24.38 13.70 -19.14
CA PRO A 387 -25.67 14.36 -18.86
C PRO A 387 -26.32 13.81 -17.59
N VAL A 388 -26.26 12.48 -17.40
CA VAL A 388 -26.76 11.76 -16.22
C VAL A 388 -26.14 12.35 -14.95
N ARG A 389 -24.81 12.43 -14.90
CA ARG A 389 -24.08 13.04 -13.79
C ARG A 389 -24.48 14.47 -13.50
N SER A 390 -24.51 15.32 -14.54
CA SER A 390 -24.85 16.74 -14.39
C SER A 390 -26.22 16.93 -13.74
N ILE A 391 -27.16 16.03 -14.02
CA ILE A 391 -28.50 16.03 -13.43
C ILE A 391 -28.47 15.52 -11.99
N LEU A 392 -27.77 14.41 -11.72
CA LEU A 392 -27.61 13.86 -10.37
C LEU A 392 -26.93 14.87 -9.42
N ASP A 393 -25.92 15.61 -9.88
CA ASP A 393 -25.22 16.64 -9.10
C ASP A 393 -26.11 17.81 -8.69
N ARG A 394 -27.14 18.12 -9.49
CA ARG A 394 -28.15 19.13 -9.13
C ARG A 394 -29.22 18.55 -8.21
N MET A 395 -29.69 17.34 -8.52
CA MET A 395 -30.76 16.66 -7.78
C MET A 395 -30.37 16.25 -6.36
N LYS A 396 -29.09 15.90 -6.12
CA LYS A 396 -28.58 15.52 -4.78
C LYS A 396 -28.68 16.63 -3.74
N ASN A 397 -28.73 17.89 -4.20
CA ASN A 397 -28.88 19.06 -3.33
C ASN A 397 -30.35 19.30 -2.94
N LEU A 398 -31.30 18.62 -3.60
CA LEU A 398 -32.73 18.73 -3.34
C LEU A 398 -33.23 17.66 -2.37
N SER A 399 -32.75 16.43 -2.52
CA SER A 399 -33.12 15.29 -1.66
C SER A 399 -31.99 14.26 -1.61
N GLN A 400 -31.95 13.48 -0.54
CA GLN A 400 -31.08 12.29 -0.44
C GLN A 400 -31.64 11.08 -1.19
N HIS A 401 -32.92 11.12 -1.58
CA HIS A 401 -33.59 10.01 -2.25
C HIS A 401 -33.83 10.33 -3.73
N LEU A 402 -33.54 9.36 -4.58
CA LEU A 402 -33.82 9.39 -6.00
C LEU A 402 -34.70 8.20 -6.38
N ILE A 403 -35.76 8.46 -7.15
CA ILE A 403 -36.52 7.42 -7.82
C ILE A 403 -35.93 7.27 -9.22
N VAL A 404 -35.32 6.11 -9.47
CA VAL A 404 -34.83 5.72 -10.80
C VAL A 404 -35.86 4.79 -11.41
N SER A 405 -36.29 5.08 -12.62
CA SER A 405 -37.29 4.27 -13.32
C SER A 405 -36.97 4.14 -14.79
N GLY A 406 -37.29 3.00 -15.39
CA GLY A 406 -37.00 2.72 -16.79
C GLY A 406 -38.08 1.89 -17.45
N ASN A 407 -38.13 1.90 -18.77
CA ASN A 407 -39.06 1.09 -19.56
C ASN A 407 -38.33 0.29 -20.66
N SER A 408 -39.03 -0.69 -21.22
CA SER A 408 -38.53 -1.59 -22.30
C SER A 408 -38.25 -0.89 -23.63
N ILE A 409 -38.70 0.37 -23.77
CA ILE A 409 -38.54 1.20 -24.97
C ILE A 409 -37.21 1.97 -24.92
N GLY A 410 -36.54 2.01 -23.76
CA GLY A 410 -35.24 2.69 -23.57
C GLY A 410 -35.35 4.06 -22.92
N ASN A 411 -36.49 4.39 -22.29
CA ASN A 411 -36.62 5.62 -21.53
C ASN A 411 -36.15 5.37 -20.10
N LEU A 412 -35.27 6.24 -19.61
CA LEU A 412 -34.78 6.26 -18.23
C LEU A 412 -35.22 7.57 -17.58
N CYS A 413 -35.86 7.49 -16.42
CA CYS A 413 -36.38 8.63 -15.69
C CYS A 413 -35.81 8.71 -14.28
N PHE A 414 -35.33 9.90 -13.94
CA PHE A 414 -34.86 10.29 -12.61
C PHE A 414 -35.86 11.27 -12.00
N ARG A 415 -36.35 10.96 -10.81
CA ARG A 415 -37.33 11.78 -10.10
C ARG A 415 -36.91 11.99 -8.65
N VAL A 416 -36.91 13.25 -8.23
CA VAL A 416 -36.73 13.66 -6.83
C VAL A 416 -38.00 14.35 -6.38
N GLU A 417 -38.54 13.88 -5.25
CA GLU A 417 -39.73 14.45 -4.64
C GLU A 417 -39.43 14.93 -3.22
N THR A 418 -39.87 16.14 -2.93
CA THR A 418 -39.82 16.77 -1.61
C THR A 418 -41.18 17.40 -1.31
N ASN A 419 -41.37 17.89 -0.09
CA ASN A 419 -42.63 18.57 0.29
C ASN A 419 -42.87 19.88 -0.47
N LEU A 420 -41.85 20.45 -1.12
CA LEU A 420 -41.91 21.76 -1.78
C LEU A 420 -41.82 21.66 -3.31
N VAL A 421 -40.99 20.75 -3.81
CA VAL A 421 -40.71 20.62 -5.25
C VAL A 421 -40.60 19.15 -5.66
N SER A 422 -41.14 18.85 -6.83
CA SER A 422 -40.93 17.58 -7.54
C SER A 422 -40.20 17.86 -8.84
N VAL A 423 -38.99 17.31 -8.98
CA VAL A 423 -38.17 17.45 -10.19
C VAL A 423 -38.09 16.09 -10.88
N LYS A 424 -38.53 16.06 -12.14
CA LYS A 424 -38.48 14.88 -13.00
C LYS A 424 -37.59 15.18 -14.20
N THR A 425 -36.70 14.26 -14.54
CA THR A 425 -35.92 14.30 -15.78
C THR A 425 -36.06 12.96 -16.48
N VAL A 426 -36.35 13.00 -17.77
CA VAL A 426 -36.51 11.81 -18.62
C VAL A 426 -35.44 11.85 -19.69
N PHE A 427 -34.72 10.76 -19.82
CA PHE A 427 -33.81 10.49 -20.91
C PHE A 427 -34.46 9.46 -21.82
N THR A 428 -34.45 9.72 -23.11
CA THR A 428 -34.94 8.79 -24.11
C THR A 428 -33.75 8.25 -24.87
N TYR A 429 -33.42 6.99 -24.60
CA TYR A 429 -32.40 6.23 -25.29
C TYR A 429 -33.08 5.18 -26.17
N GLY A 430 -32.43 4.75 -27.25
CA GLY A 430 -32.94 3.66 -28.06
C GLY A 430 -32.90 2.33 -27.31
N SER A 431 -33.69 1.35 -27.73
CA SER A 431 -33.69 0.01 -27.14
C SER A 431 -32.35 -0.71 -27.32
N LEU A 432 -32.03 -1.65 -26.41
CA LEU A 432 -30.92 -2.60 -26.55
C LEU A 432 -31.00 -3.42 -27.86
N PRO A 433 -29.85 -3.84 -28.45
CA PRO A 433 -29.81 -4.69 -29.62
C PRO A 433 -30.49 -6.06 -29.40
N GLN A 434 -31.02 -6.67 -30.46
CA GLN A 434 -31.95 -7.80 -30.41
C GLN A 434 -31.49 -9.05 -29.62
N TRP A 435 -30.19 -9.25 -29.42
CA TRP A 435 -29.63 -10.45 -28.79
C TRP A 435 -29.67 -10.45 -27.26
N GLU A 436 -29.84 -9.30 -26.59
CA GLU A 436 -30.13 -9.24 -25.14
C GLU A 436 -31.61 -9.37 -24.80
N ARG A 437 -32.51 -9.26 -25.80
CA ARG A 437 -33.97 -9.44 -25.61
C ARG A 437 -34.36 -10.88 -25.26
N VAL A 438 -33.40 -11.82 -25.24
CA VAL A 438 -33.63 -13.27 -25.15
C VAL A 438 -34.08 -13.74 -23.76
N LYS A 439 -34.04 -12.89 -22.71
CA LYS A 439 -34.51 -13.26 -21.36
C LYS A 439 -35.86 -12.69 -20.94
N VAL A 440 -36.51 -11.84 -21.76
CA VAL A 440 -37.85 -11.33 -21.45
C VAL A 440 -38.85 -12.20 -22.21
N GLU A 441 -39.46 -13.18 -21.52
CA GLU A 441 -40.60 -13.91 -22.06
C GLU A 441 -41.69 -12.90 -22.43
N LYS A 442 -41.91 -12.76 -23.75
CA LYS A 442 -42.95 -11.92 -24.31
C LYS A 442 -44.29 -12.39 -23.80
N ARG A 443 -44.96 -11.58 -22.98
CA ARG A 443 -46.42 -11.61 -22.90
C ARG A 443 -46.93 -10.61 -23.92
N ASP A 444 -47.59 -11.14 -24.93
CA ASP A 444 -48.31 -10.36 -25.93
C ASP A 444 -49.37 -9.48 -25.25
N GLY A 445 -49.38 -8.19 -25.58
CA GLY A 445 -50.49 -7.30 -25.26
C GLY A 445 -50.05 -6.01 -24.57
N GLU A 446 -50.07 -4.93 -25.36
CA GLU A 446 -49.90 -3.52 -24.99
C GLU A 446 -48.47 -3.09 -24.62
N GLU A 447 -47.79 -2.44 -25.57
CA GLU A 447 -46.60 -1.61 -25.35
C GLU A 447 -46.95 -0.42 -24.45
N GLN A 448 -47.25 -0.67 -23.19
CA GLN A 448 -47.41 0.40 -22.22
C GLN A 448 -46.02 0.89 -21.81
N GLU A 449 -45.89 2.21 -21.75
CA GLU A 449 -44.77 2.95 -21.15
C GLU A 449 -44.70 2.69 -19.62
N VAL A 450 -44.78 1.44 -19.18
CA VAL A 450 -44.71 1.08 -17.77
C VAL A 450 -43.28 1.32 -17.32
N PHE A 451 -43.14 2.31 -16.44
CA PHE A 451 -41.90 2.62 -15.79
C PHE A 451 -41.76 1.71 -14.58
N HIS A 452 -40.84 0.75 -14.65
CA HIS A 452 -40.39 -0.01 -13.49
C HIS A 452 -39.34 0.82 -12.76
N GLY A 453 -39.50 1.03 -11.46
CA GLY A 453 -38.65 1.93 -10.71
C GLY A 453 -38.30 1.45 -9.32
N ALA A 454 -37.21 1.99 -8.80
CA ALA A 454 -36.73 1.75 -7.45
C ALA A 454 -36.26 3.07 -6.83
N ARG A 455 -36.57 3.23 -5.54
CA ARG A 455 -36.10 4.37 -4.73
C ARG A 455 -34.75 4.04 -4.13
N ILE A 456 -33.73 4.84 -4.41
CA ILE A 456 -32.36 4.63 -3.96
C ILE A 456 -31.79 5.89 -3.31
N ASP A 457 -30.65 5.75 -2.63
CA ASP A 457 -29.84 6.89 -2.21
C ASP A 457 -29.16 7.52 -3.43
N ILE A 458 -29.39 8.81 -3.65
CA ILE A 458 -28.84 9.52 -4.80
C ILE A 458 -27.31 9.62 -4.77
N LYS A 459 -26.70 9.68 -3.58
CA LYS A 459 -25.25 9.81 -3.43
C LYS A 459 -24.56 8.54 -3.91
N LYS A 460 -25.14 7.37 -3.63
CA LYS A 460 -24.63 6.05 -4.07
C LYS A 460 -24.53 5.96 -5.59
N LEU A 461 -25.61 6.32 -6.28
CA LEU A 461 -25.61 6.37 -7.75
C LEU A 461 -24.66 7.47 -8.26
N ASN A 462 -24.70 8.67 -7.67
CA ASN A 462 -23.87 9.78 -8.13
C ASN A 462 -22.37 9.48 -8.01
N HIS A 463 -21.93 8.88 -6.90
CA HIS A 463 -20.54 8.47 -6.68
C HIS A 463 -20.06 7.49 -7.77
N PHE A 464 -20.95 6.66 -8.30
CA PHE A 464 -20.63 5.66 -9.32
C PHE A 464 -20.51 6.33 -10.69
N VAL A 465 -21.48 7.18 -11.02
CA VAL A 465 -21.53 7.92 -12.30
C VAL A 465 -20.42 8.98 -12.41
N CYS A 466 -19.81 9.40 -11.29
CA CYS A 466 -18.66 10.31 -11.27
C CYS A 466 -17.33 9.71 -11.74
N SER A 467 -17.31 8.54 -12.40
CA SER A 467 -16.14 7.99 -13.08
C SER A 467 -15.79 8.81 -14.34
N GLU A 468 -15.25 10.02 -14.17
CA GLU A 468 -14.98 10.97 -15.26
C GLU A 468 -14.02 10.47 -16.35
N ASN A 469 -13.14 9.54 -16.01
CA ASN A 469 -12.01 9.19 -16.86
C ASN A 469 -12.10 7.77 -17.48
N ILE A 470 -13.03 6.94 -17.00
CA ILE A 470 -13.20 5.58 -17.54
C ILE A 470 -13.98 5.67 -18.86
N ASN A 471 -13.30 5.44 -19.97
CA ASN A 471 -13.95 5.29 -21.26
C ASN A 471 -14.60 3.91 -21.35
N PHE A 472 -15.92 3.87 -21.30
CA PHE A 472 -16.71 2.64 -21.49
C PHE A 472 -17.25 2.57 -22.91
N CYS A 473 -17.32 1.36 -23.45
CA CYS A 473 -17.90 1.03 -24.74
C CYS A 473 -19.43 1.02 -24.65
N GLU A 474 -19.95 0.52 -23.52
CA GLU A 474 -21.37 0.46 -23.25
C GLU A 474 -21.65 0.66 -21.76
N ALA A 475 -22.74 1.34 -21.43
CA ALA A 475 -23.25 1.42 -20.07
C ALA A 475 -24.71 0.98 -20.06
N VAL A 476 -25.08 0.07 -19.18
CA VAL A 476 -26.44 -0.48 -19.09
C VAL A 476 -26.99 -0.25 -17.69
N CYS A 477 -28.14 0.41 -17.60
CA CYS A 477 -28.90 0.58 -16.36
C CYS A 477 -30.07 -0.38 -16.37
N SER A 478 -30.06 -1.34 -15.45
CA SER A 478 -31.08 -2.35 -15.26
C SER A 478 -31.79 -2.14 -13.93
N ILE A 479 -33.09 -2.35 -13.91
CA ILE A 479 -33.96 -2.04 -12.77
C ILE A 479 -34.81 -3.27 -12.46
N VAL A 480 -34.85 -3.60 -11.17
CA VAL A 480 -35.83 -4.51 -10.58
C VAL A 480 -36.76 -3.67 -9.72
N GLU A 481 -38.04 -3.72 -10.04
CA GLU A 481 -39.06 -2.88 -9.44
C GLU A 481 -39.06 -3.00 -7.92
N ASN A 482 -38.93 -1.85 -7.25
CA ASN A 482 -38.87 -1.71 -5.80
C ASN A 482 -37.78 -2.54 -5.08
N GLN A 483 -36.81 -3.10 -5.80
CA GLN A 483 -35.79 -3.97 -5.20
C GLN A 483 -34.36 -3.50 -5.47
N LEU A 484 -34.01 -3.17 -6.72
CA LEU A 484 -32.62 -2.97 -7.10
C LEU A 484 -32.49 -2.05 -8.31
N VAL A 485 -31.48 -1.19 -8.29
CA VAL A 485 -30.92 -0.55 -9.47
C VAL A 485 -29.53 -1.13 -9.70
N HIS A 486 -29.33 -1.73 -10.87
CA HIS A 486 -28.08 -2.30 -11.33
C HIS A 486 -27.51 -1.44 -12.46
N LEU A 487 -26.24 -1.04 -12.37
CA LEU A 487 -25.56 -0.28 -13.41
C LEU A 487 -24.27 -1.00 -13.79
N ALA A 488 -24.16 -1.40 -15.05
CA ALA A 488 -22.98 -2.05 -15.62
C ALA A 488 -22.28 -1.11 -16.61
N LEU A 489 -20.96 -0.98 -16.47
CA LEU A 489 -20.07 -0.29 -17.40
C LEU A 489 -19.17 -1.33 -18.04
N LEU A 490 -19.26 -1.47 -19.36
CA LEU A 490 -18.45 -2.41 -20.14
C LEU A 490 -17.35 -1.63 -20.86
N THR A 491 -16.11 -2.05 -20.67
CA THR A 491 -14.95 -1.62 -21.44
C THR A 491 -14.40 -2.81 -22.24
N ASP A 492 -13.41 -2.58 -23.10
CA ASP A 492 -12.80 -3.66 -23.89
C ASP A 492 -12.08 -4.72 -23.04
N SER A 493 -11.66 -4.39 -21.82
CA SER A 493 -10.80 -5.21 -20.95
C SER A 493 -11.37 -5.46 -19.56
N MET A 494 -12.52 -4.83 -19.22
CA MET A 494 -13.08 -4.84 -17.87
C MET A 494 -14.59 -4.61 -17.88
N ILE A 495 -15.26 -5.21 -16.90
CA ILE A 495 -16.68 -4.97 -16.61
C ILE A 495 -16.79 -4.42 -15.18
N ILE A 496 -17.46 -3.29 -14.99
CA ILE A 496 -17.75 -2.72 -13.67
C ILE A 496 -19.26 -2.73 -13.43
N GLN A 497 -19.71 -3.46 -12.43
CA GLN A 497 -21.09 -3.58 -12.02
C GLN A 497 -21.32 -2.88 -10.67
N CYS A 498 -22.45 -2.20 -10.52
CA CYS A 498 -22.87 -1.55 -9.30
C CYS A 498 -24.32 -1.90 -8.98
N HIS A 499 -24.53 -2.43 -7.78
CA HIS A 499 -25.80 -2.92 -7.29
C HIS A 499 -26.23 -2.01 -6.14
N ILE A 500 -27.29 -1.25 -6.35
CA ILE A 500 -27.84 -0.30 -5.38
C ILE A 500 -29.23 -0.80 -4.98
N PRO A 501 -29.39 -1.37 -3.77
CA PRO A 501 -30.68 -1.87 -3.32
C PRO A 501 -31.66 -0.72 -3.12
N ALA A 502 -32.94 -1.01 -3.34
CA ALA A 502 -34.00 -0.08 -3.05
C ALA A 502 -34.09 0.16 -1.54
N MET A 503 -34.33 1.41 -1.16
CA MET A 503 -34.60 1.81 0.20
C MET A 503 -36.03 1.42 0.58
N SER A 504 -36.21 0.75 1.72
CA SER A 504 -37.53 0.55 2.31
C SER A 504 -38.16 1.89 2.67
N ILE A 505 -39.45 2.04 2.37
CA ILE A 505 -40.27 3.22 2.65
C ILE A 505 -40.40 3.46 4.15
#